data_AF-A0A0L8G6A2-F1
#
_entry.id   AF-A0A0L8G6A2-F1
#
_cell.length_a   1.000
_cell.length_b   1.000
_cell.length_c   1.000
_cell.angle_alpha   90.00
_cell.angle_beta   90.00
_cell.angle_gamma   90.00
#
_symmetry.space_group_name_H-M   'P 1'
#
loop_
_entity.id
_entity.type
_entity.pdbx_description
1 polymer ?
#
loop_
_entity_poly.entity_id
_entity_poly.type
_entity_poly.pdbx_seq_one_letter_code
_entity_poly.pdbx_strand_id
1 'polypeptide(L)'
;MLLEFCDEKELCVANTWFRKTEKRKVTFSAGGNETEIDFMLVGVGNRKCLRDVKTIPGELQQRLVVADLDKKKVEMCVTKRMVERRKVWKLKEEETRLSLRRALGS
;
A
#
# COMPACT_ATOMS: atom_id res chain seq x y z
N MET A 1 14.83 2.73 -6.15
CA MET A 1 14.02 3.92 -5.79
C MET A 1 12.55 3.53 -5.68
N LEU A 2 11.69 4.25 -4.93
CA LEU A 2 10.27 3.85 -4.72
C LEU A 2 9.50 3.64 -6.03
N LEU A 3 9.69 4.53 -7.01
CA LEU A 3 9.00 4.46 -8.30
C LEU A 3 9.45 3.25 -9.13
N GLU A 4 10.74 2.94 -9.15
CA GLU A 4 11.27 1.73 -9.81
C GLU A 4 10.70 0.46 -9.17
N PHE A 5 10.59 0.43 -7.84
CA PHE A 5 9.94 -0.68 -7.14
C PHE A 5 8.46 -0.80 -7.51
N CYS A 6 7.75 0.34 -7.62
CA CYS A 6 6.35 0.33 -8.01
C CYS A 6 6.17 -0.16 -9.46
N ASP A 7 7.05 0.25 -10.36
CA ASP A 7 7.04 -0.18 -11.77
C ASP A 7 7.30 -1.69 -11.89
N GLU A 8 8.36 -2.20 -11.26
CA GLU A 8 8.72 -3.63 -11.27
C GLU A 8 7.62 -4.52 -10.67
N LYS A 9 6.93 -4.05 -9.63
CA LYS A 9 5.90 -4.81 -8.91
C LYS A 9 4.47 -4.55 -9.38
N GLU A 10 4.29 -3.79 -10.46
CA GLU A 10 2.97 -3.38 -10.97
C GLU A 10 2.09 -2.75 -9.86
N LEU A 11 2.69 -1.86 -9.06
CA LEU A 11 2.03 -1.11 -8.00
C LEU A 11 1.80 0.34 -8.42
N CYS A 12 0.74 0.93 -7.88
CA CYS A 12 0.42 2.34 -8.05
C CYS A 12 0.53 3.07 -6.71
N VAL A 13 1.13 4.25 -6.72
CA VAL A 13 1.19 5.15 -5.55
C VAL A 13 -0.18 5.81 -5.42
N ALA A 14 -1.07 5.22 -4.64
CA ALA A 14 -2.50 5.57 -4.62
C ALA A 14 -2.75 7.04 -4.20
N ASN A 15 -1.87 7.60 -3.37
CA ASN A 15 -1.94 8.98 -2.89
C ASN A 15 -1.97 10.03 -4.02
N THR A 16 -1.31 9.77 -5.15
CA THR A 16 -1.10 10.72 -6.25
C THR A 16 -2.20 10.69 -7.32
N TRP A 17 -3.07 9.69 -7.29
CA TRP A 17 -4.13 9.51 -8.30
C TRP A 17 -5.33 10.44 -8.10
N PHE A 18 -5.50 10.97 -6.88
CA PHE A 18 -6.62 11.82 -6.52
C PHE A 18 -6.13 13.25 -6.37
N ARG A 19 -6.79 14.19 -7.05
CA ARG A 19 -6.41 15.61 -7.01
C ARG A 19 -6.71 16.17 -5.62
N LYS A 20 -5.69 16.71 -4.97
CA LYS A 20 -5.75 17.31 -3.63
C LYS A 20 -5.03 18.65 -3.62
N THR A 21 -5.44 19.52 -2.70
CA THR A 21 -4.66 20.72 -2.34
C THR A 21 -3.37 20.30 -1.65
N GLU A 22 -2.28 21.09 -1.78
CA GLU A 22 -0.98 20.80 -1.15
C GLU A 22 -1.10 20.50 0.35
N LYS A 23 -1.88 21.30 1.11
CA LYS A 23 -2.13 21.06 2.54
C LYS A 23 -2.73 19.70 2.88
N ARG A 24 -3.49 19.10 1.95
CA ARG A 24 -4.14 17.78 2.10
C ARG A 24 -3.24 16.62 1.63
N LYS A 25 -2.08 16.90 1.05
CA LYS A 25 -1.07 15.89 0.69
C LYS A 25 -0.10 15.62 1.82
N VAL A 26 0.18 16.63 2.64
CA VAL A 26 1.04 16.55 3.82
C VAL A 26 0.61 15.39 4.71
N THR A 27 1.51 14.44 4.95
CA THR A 27 1.32 13.32 5.87
C THR A 27 2.15 13.46 7.15
N PHE A 28 3.16 14.32 7.14
CA PHE A 28 3.99 14.62 8.30
C PHE A 28 4.17 16.12 8.48
N SER A 29 4.08 16.59 9.72
CA SER A 29 4.25 18.00 10.06
C SER A 29 4.97 18.14 11.40
N ALA A 30 6.16 18.75 11.39
CA ALA A 30 6.92 19.02 12.61
C ALA A 30 7.78 20.29 12.46
N GLY A 31 7.76 21.17 13.47
CA GLY A 31 8.62 22.36 13.50
C GLY A 31 8.45 23.31 12.31
N GLY A 32 7.23 23.41 11.76
CA GLY A 32 6.94 24.21 10.55
C GLY A 32 7.30 23.55 9.22
N ASN A 33 7.89 22.35 9.24
CA ASN A 33 8.14 21.55 8.04
C ASN A 33 6.96 20.62 7.78
N GLU A 34 6.43 20.66 6.56
CA GLU A 34 5.36 19.79 6.10
C GLU A 34 5.86 18.91 4.95
N THR A 35 5.72 17.59 5.06
CA THR A 35 6.17 16.63 4.04
C THR A 35 5.14 15.54 3.76
N GLU A 36 5.23 14.92 2.58
CA GLU A 36 4.48 13.72 2.19
C GLU A 36 5.44 12.54 2.19
N ILE A 37 5.40 11.72 3.25
CA ILE A 37 6.31 10.58 3.45
C ILE A 37 5.58 9.24 3.64
N ASP A 38 4.26 9.28 3.86
CA ASP A 38 3.43 8.10 4.03
C ASP A 38 2.65 7.81 2.75
N PHE A 39 2.97 6.70 2.08
CA PHE A 39 2.36 6.33 0.80
C PHE A 39 1.57 5.03 0.92
N MET A 40 0.38 5.01 0.33
CA MET A 40 -0.37 3.78 0.13
C MET A 40 -0.09 3.21 -1.26
N LEU A 41 0.40 1.98 -1.32
CA LEU A 41 0.66 1.26 -2.56
C LEU A 41 -0.47 0.26 -2.83
N VAL A 42 -0.98 0.26 -4.06
CA VAL A 42 -2.05 -0.65 -4.47
C VAL A 42 -1.67 -1.28 -5.80
N GLY A 43 -1.85 -2.60 -5.94
CA GLY A 43 -1.62 -3.27 -7.23
C GLY A 43 -2.48 -2.66 -8.33
N VAL A 44 -1.90 -2.45 -9.52
CA VAL A 44 -2.55 -1.75 -10.63
C VAL A 44 -3.91 -2.37 -10.98
N GLY A 45 -4.03 -3.70 -10.98
CA GLY A 45 -5.30 -4.41 -11.23
C GLY A 45 -6.39 -4.20 -10.17
N ASN A 46 -6.00 -3.81 -8.95
CA ASN A 46 -6.91 -3.54 -7.83
C ASN A 46 -7.28 -2.06 -7.70
N ARG A 47 -6.66 -1.18 -8.49
CA ARG A 47 -6.92 0.27 -8.45
C ARG A 47 -8.41 0.60 -8.63
N LYS A 48 -9.15 -0.18 -9.43
CA LYS A 48 -10.60 -0.02 -9.64
C LYS A 48 -11.43 -0.03 -8.34
N CYS A 49 -10.89 -0.60 -7.27
CA CYS A 49 -11.51 -0.64 -5.95
C CYS A 49 -11.37 0.67 -5.17
N LEU A 50 -10.41 1.53 -5.51
CA LEU A 50 -10.21 2.80 -4.83
C LEU A 50 -11.26 3.82 -5.28
N ARG A 51 -11.89 4.48 -4.31
CA ARG A 51 -12.78 5.63 -4.52
C ARG A 51 -12.08 6.95 -4.21
N ASP A 52 -11.29 6.97 -3.14
CA ASP A 52 -10.44 8.09 -2.75
C ASP A 52 -9.30 7.59 -1.87
N VAL A 53 -8.25 8.38 -1.74
CA VAL A 53 -7.21 8.23 -0.73
C VAL A 53 -7.05 9.60 -0.11
N LYS A 54 -7.31 9.77 1.18
CA LYS A 54 -7.29 11.06 1.86
C LYS A 54 -6.34 11.05 3.05
N THR A 55 -5.76 12.21 3.32
CA THR A 55 -4.97 12.41 4.54
C THR A 55 -5.83 13.12 5.57
N ILE A 56 -6.00 12.49 6.73
CA ILE A 56 -6.79 13.02 7.84
C ILE A 56 -5.81 13.64 8.85
N PRO A 57 -5.89 14.97 9.10
CA PRO A 57 -5.06 15.60 10.11
C PRO A 57 -5.47 15.09 11.50
N GLY A 58 -4.47 14.89 12.35
CA GLY A 58 -4.64 14.59 13.77
C GLY A 58 -3.79 15.54 14.61
N GLU A 59 -3.76 15.29 15.92
CA GLU A 59 -2.97 16.09 16.88
C GLU A 59 -1.48 15.75 16.86
N LEU A 60 -1.13 14.61 16.24
CA LEU A 60 0.25 14.14 16.15
C LEU A 60 0.95 14.67 14.91
N GLN A 61 2.28 14.58 14.91
CA GLN A 61 3.11 14.96 13.77
C GLN A 61 2.77 14.14 12.52
N GLN A 62 2.42 12.86 12.69
CA GLN A 62 1.96 11.99 11.60
C GLN A 62 0.45 12.09 11.42
N ARG A 63 0.04 12.34 10.19
CA ARG A 63 -1.36 12.35 9.75
C ARG A 63 -1.72 11.01 9.13
N LEU A 64 -2.97 10.60 9.30
CA LEU A 64 -3.42 9.29 8.86
C LEU A 64 -3.74 9.30 7.37
N VAL A 65 -3.20 8.36 6.60
CA VAL A 65 -3.59 8.11 5.20
C VAL A 65 -4.67 7.04 5.17
N VAL A 66 -5.85 7.41 4.67
CA VAL A 66 -7.04 6.56 4.63
C VAL A 66 -7.48 6.36 3.18
N ALA A 67 -7.71 5.13 2.77
CA ALA A 67 -8.34 4.82 1.49
C ALA A 67 -9.81 4.47 1.65
N ASP A 68 -10.64 5.12 0.84
CA ASP A 68 -12.03 4.74 0.67
C ASP A 68 -12.11 3.68 -0.43
N LEU A 69 -12.65 2.51 -0.09
CA LEU A 69 -12.74 1.37 -0.99
C LEU A 69 -14.19 1.06 -1.37
N ASP A 70 -14.39 0.63 -2.62
CA ASP A 70 -15.65 0.07 -3.09
C ASP A 70 -15.76 -1.39 -2.66
N LYS A 71 -16.58 -1.66 -1.64
CA LYS A 71 -16.76 -3.00 -1.07
C LYS A 71 -17.08 -4.07 -2.12
N LYS A 72 -17.98 -3.80 -3.08
CA LYS A 72 -18.37 -4.78 -4.11
C LYS A 72 -17.19 -5.12 -5.02
N LYS A 73 -16.41 -4.11 -5.40
CA LYS A 73 -15.21 -4.32 -6.24
C LYS A 73 -14.10 -5.02 -5.46
N VAL A 74 -13.94 -4.72 -4.18
CA VAL A 74 -13.00 -5.43 -3.30
C VAL A 74 -13.40 -6.90 -3.21
N GLU A 75 -14.65 -7.23 -2.92
CA GLU A 75 -15.12 -8.61 -2.86
C GLU A 75 -14.86 -9.37 -4.18
N MET A 76 -15.04 -8.71 -5.33
CA MET A 76 -14.69 -9.26 -6.66
C MET A 76 -13.17 -9.43 -6.88
N CYS A 77 -12.34 -8.55 -6.33
CA CYS A 77 -10.88 -8.67 -6.41
C CYS A 77 -10.31 -9.68 -5.41
N VAL A 78 -10.95 -9.82 -4.25
CA VAL A 78 -10.56 -10.72 -3.14
C VAL A 78 -11.10 -12.13 -3.34
N THR A 79 -12.07 -12.35 -4.25
CA THR A 79 -12.58 -13.69 -4.60
C THR A 79 -11.56 -14.60 -5.30
N LYS A 80 -10.28 -14.23 -5.34
CA LYS A 80 -9.20 -15.10 -5.84
C LYS A 80 -8.31 -15.66 -4.72
N ARG A 81 -8.48 -16.98 -4.55
CA ARG A 81 -7.68 -17.99 -3.83
C ARG A 81 -7.61 -17.85 -2.31
N MET A 82 -8.15 -18.86 -1.63
CA MET A 82 -7.62 -19.31 -0.34
C MET A 82 -6.11 -19.52 -0.51
N VAL A 83 -5.31 -18.53 -0.14
CA VAL A 83 -3.88 -18.71 0.05
C VAL A 83 -3.75 -19.39 1.40
N GLU A 84 -3.15 -20.59 1.42
CA GLU A 84 -2.88 -21.27 2.68
C GLU A 84 -2.09 -20.31 3.58
N ARG A 85 -2.60 -20.07 4.79
CA ARG A 85 -2.01 -19.13 5.73
C ARG A 85 -0.57 -19.59 6.02
N ARG A 86 0.40 -18.84 5.50
CA ARG A 86 1.81 -19.22 5.56
C ARG A 86 2.27 -19.26 7.03
N LYS A 87 2.73 -20.43 7.46
CA LYS A 87 3.24 -20.65 8.81
C LYS A 87 4.63 -20.04 8.94
N VAL A 88 4.72 -18.79 9.43
CA VAL A 88 5.99 -18.04 9.56
C VAL A 88 7.05 -18.82 10.34
N TRP A 89 6.65 -19.62 11.35
CA TRP A 89 7.57 -20.46 12.11
C TRP A 89 8.27 -21.55 11.28
N LYS A 90 7.69 -21.97 10.14
CA LYS A 90 8.33 -22.91 9.20
C LYS A 90 9.42 -22.26 8.35
N LEU A 91 9.59 -20.93 8.36
CA LEU A 91 10.70 -20.26 7.67
C LEU A 91 12.08 -20.56 8.27
N LYS A 92 12.12 -21.23 9.44
CA LYS A 92 13.35 -21.81 9.97
C LYS A 92 13.86 -22.98 9.10
N GLU A 93 12.96 -23.65 8.38
CA GLU A 93 13.31 -24.73 7.46
C GLU A 93 13.86 -24.14 6.15
N GLU A 94 15.01 -24.63 5.72
CA GLU A 94 15.73 -24.10 4.56
C GLU A 94 14.92 -24.23 3.26
N GLU A 95 14.20 -25.34 3.09
CA GLU A 95 13.33 -25.58 1.93
C GLU A 95 12.16 -24.59 1.84
N THR A 96 11.50 -24.35 2.98
CA THR A 96 10.42 -23.35 3.10
C THR A 96 10.95 -21.93 2.85
N ARG A 97 12.20 -21.65 3.25
CA ARG A 97 12.87 -20.36 2.99
C ARG A 97 13.26 -20.19 1.53
N LEU A 98 13.76 -21.24 0.89
CA LEU A 98 14.20 -21.21 -0.51
C LEU A 98 13.02 -21.17 -1.48
N SER A 99 11.95 -21.93 -1.21
CA SER A 99 10.71 -21.83 -1.98
C SER A 99 10.09 -20.43 -1.87
N LEU A 100 10.17 -19.79 -0.71
CA LEU A 100 9.77 -18.40 -0.55
C LEU A 100 10.63 -17.44 -1.39
N ARG A 101 11.95 -17.57 -1.34
CA ARG A 101 12.87 -16.74 -2.14
C ARG A 101 12.62 -16.88 -3.63
N ARG A 102 12.43 -18.11 -4.12
CA ARG A 102 12.04 -18.40 -5.50
C ARG A 102 10.72 -17.74 -5.89
N ALA A 103 9.71 -17.81 -5.02
CA ALA A 103 8.42 -17.15 -5.27
C ALA A 103 8.50 -15.61 -5.26
N LEU A 104 9.48 -15.05 -4.57
CA LEU A 104 9.73 -13.60 -4.51
C LEU A 104 10.70 -13.11 -5.60
N GLY A 105 11.28 -14.02 -6.40
CA GLY A 105 12.21 -13.68 -7.47
C GLY A 105 13.54 -13.11 -6.97
N SER A 106 14.01 -13.54 -5.79
CA SER A 106 15.23 -13.07 -5.13
C SER A 106 16.26 -14.18 -4.93
#